data_AF-A0A3D1FBI8-F1
#
_entry.id   AF-A0A3D1FBI8-F1
#
_cell.length_a   1.000
_cell.length_b   1.000
_cell.length_c   1.000
_cell.angle_alpha   90.00
_cell.angle_beta   90.00
_cell.angle_gamma   90.00
#
_symmetry.space_group_name_H-M   'P 1'
#
loop_
_entity.id
_entity.type
_entity.pdbx_description
1 polymer ?
#
loop_
_entity_poly.entity_id
_entity_poly.type
_entity_poly.pdbx_seq_one_letter_code
_entity_poly.pdbx_strand_id
1 'polypeptide(L)'
;MTHNAQRPPQSIGRRPPKQCGGRIAHFFLCFCLIFEQPVFAQVARTLDISSYFNQARNAVIPQDKFRPLHLRYISYDSQSNDFKLLVDKGDFLKESPRHQVTTSPEKQEKALEGETQNLLRYFFIGLSLPNDKFWVNLRPDSPNNIIDDDLAMTDIGRIFLEADVQLKKDTANFTSPQTPEGKQYWDKLYKKAGELFGSENITIPTLTRPWIVPNEIIIRESPDNAYIYKATLKVMLEEDYLKSFQLSAVSNQQKQKIIIF
;
A
#
# COMPACT_ATOMS: atom_id res chain seq x y z
N MET A 1 -62.12 -11.35 51.35
CA MET A 1 -61.90 -12.78 51.67
C MET A 1 -61.18 -13.40 50.48
N THR A 2 -59.88 -13.61 50.66
CA THR A 2 -58.91 -13.99 49.64
C THR A 2 -58.87 -15.50 49.48
N HIS A 3 -59.07 -15.99 48.26
CA HIS A 3 -58.94 -17.41 47.92
C HIS A 3 -57.50 -17.71 47.48
N ASN A 4 -56.93 -18.72 48.13
CA ASN A 4 -55.55 -19.21 48.06
C ASN A 4 -55.27 -19.88 46.70
N ALA A 5 -54.25 -19.43 45.98
CA ALA A 5 -53.74 -20.10 44.77
C ALA A 5 -52.44 -20.84 45.10
N GLN A 6 -52.49 -22.16 44.94
CA GLN A 6 -51.43 -23.14 45.22
C GLN A 6 -50.25 -22.96 44.23
N ARG A 7 -49.02 -22.83 44.76
CA ARG A 7 -47.76 -22.88 43.97
C ARG A 7 -47.36 -24.33 43.65
N PRO A 8 -46.84 -24.63 42.45
CA PRO A 8 -46.19 -25.92 42.16
C PRO A 8 -44.74 -25.98 42.72
N PRO A 9 -44.21 -27.19 42.98
CA PRO A 9 -42.99 -27.41 43.78
C PRO A 9 -41.68 -27.11 43.03
N GLN A 10 -40.69 -26.63 43.80
CA GLN A 10 -39.31 -26.37 43.38
C GLN A 10 -38.57 -27.69 43.09
N SER A 11 -37.96 -27.81 41.91
CA SER A 11 -37.07 -28.92 41.59
C SER A 11 -35.64 -28.62 42.06
N ILE A 12 -35.09 -29.58 42.80
CA ILE A 12 -33.77 -29.56 43.43
C ILE A 12 -32.68 -29.65 42.36
N GLY A 13 -31.76 -28.69 42.37
CA GLY A 13 -30.63 -28.62 41.45
C GLY A 13 -29.69 -29.82 41.56
N ARG A 14 -29.46 -30.50 40.44
CA ARG A 14 -28.31 -31.41 40.27
C ARG A 14 -27.10 -30.58 39.83
N ARG A 15 -26.03 -30.61 40.62
CA ARG A 15 -24.70 -30.10 40.22
C ARG A 15 -24.16 -30.94 39.06
N PRO A 16 -23.65 -30.34 37.97
CA PRO A 16 -22.94 -31.09 36.94
C PRO A 16 -21.58 -31.58 37.46
N PRO A 17 -21.09 -32.73 36.97
CA PRO A 17 -19.81 -33.29 37.37
C PRO A 17 -18.65 -32.38 36.95
N LYS A 18 -17.66 -32.22 37.84
CA LYS A 18 -16.41 -31.51 37.54
C LYS A 18 -15.66 -32.23 36.42
N GLN A 19 -15.76 -31.73 35.19
CA GLN A 19 -14.87 -32.12 34.10
C GLN A 19 -13.49 -31.47 34.31
N CYS A 20 -12.63 -32.16 35.04
CA CYS A 20 -11.19 -31.90 35.04
C CYS A 20 -10.59 -32.48 33.74
N GLY A 21 -10.78 -31.76 32.63
CA GLY A 21 -10.25 -32.17 31.32
C GLY A 21 -10.10 -31.05 30.29
N GLY A 22 -10.70 -29.87 30.53
CA GLY A 22 -10.74 -28.80 29.54
C GLY A 22 -9.40 -28.11 29.26
N ARG A 23 -8.46 -28.05 30.21
CA ARG A 23 -7.27 -27.20 30.04
C ARG A 23 -6.30 -27.73 28.99
N ILE A 24 -6.17 -29.05 28.83
CA ILE A 24 -5.26 -29.67 27.86
C ILE A 24 -5.84 -29.59 26.43
N ALA A 25 -7.15 -29.73 26.28
CA ALA A 25 -7.83 -29.60 24.99
C ALA A 25 -7.72 -28.18 24.40
N HIS A 26 -7.74 -27.13 25.25
CA HIS A 26 -7.56 -25.75 24.80
C HIS A 26 -6.12 -25.46 24.37
N PHE A 27 -5.12 -26.06 25.03
CA PHE A 27 -3.73 -25.94 24.59
C PHE A 27 -3.48 -26.65 23.26
N PHE A 28 -4.11 -27.81 23.02
CA PHE A 28 -4.02 -28.49 21.72
C PHE A 28 -4.72 -27.70 20.60
N LEU A 29 -5.90 -27.11 20.87
CA LEU A 29 -6.61 -26.27 19.90
C LEU A 29 -5.82 -25.00 19.55
N CYS A 30 -5.18 -24.36 20.54
CA CYS A 30 -4.30 -23.21 20.32
C CYS A 30 -2.99 -23.60 19.59
N PHE A 31 -2.44 -24.80 19.82
CA PHE A 31 -1.26 -25.28 19.13
C PHE A 31 -1.54 -25.57 17.63
N CYS A 32 -2.74 -26.07 17.30
CA CYS A 32 -3.16 -26.26 15.91
C CYS A 32 -3.37 -24.93 15.16
N LEU A 33 -3.88 -23.89 15.82
CA LEU A 33 -4.10 -22.58 15.17
C LEU A 33 -2.82 -21.78 14.92
N ILE A 34 -1.72 -22.06 15.62
CA ILE A 34 -0.41 -21.40 15.39
C ILE A 34 0.33 -22.03 14.19
N PHE A 35 0.04 -23.29 13.86
CA PHE A 35 0.72 -24.02 12.79
C PHE A 35 0.06 -23.94 11.40
N GLU A 36 -1.13 -23.34 11.28
CA GLU A 36 -1.76 -23.12 9.95
C GLU A 36 -1.29 -21.83 9.24
N GLN A 37 -0.70 -20.88 9.95
CA GLN A 37 -0.25 -19.60 9.36
C GLN A 37 1.15 -19.60 8.67
N PRO A 38 2.15 -20.43 9.02
CA PRO A 38 3.48 -20.34 8.39
C PRO A 38 3.57 -20.98 7.00
N VAL A 39 2.60 -21.83 6.63
CA VAL A 39 2.62 -22.64 5.41
C VAL A 39 2.11 -21.86 4.18
N PHE A 40 1.05 -21.07 4.30
CA PHE A 40 0.55 -20.23 3.20
C PHE A 40 1.49 -19.07 2.85
N ALA A 41 2.28 -18.61 3.83
CA ALA A 41 3.32 -17.65 3.57
C ALA A 41 4.40 -18.20 2.62
N GLN A 42 4.55 -19.52 2.44
CA GLN A 42 5.54 -20.13 1.54
C GLN A 42 5.12 -20.12 0.06
N VAL A 43 3.81 -20.10 -0.24
CA VAL A 43 3.35 -20.10 -1.65
C VAL A 43 3.29 -18.71 -2.25
N ALA A 44 2.94 -17.69 -1.46
CA ALA A 44 3.16 -16.30 -1.87
C ALA A 44 4.66 -15.98 -2.07
N ARG A 45 5.58 -16.68 -1.39
CA ARG A 45 7.05 -16.49 -1.51
C ARG A 45 7.64 -16.97 -2.84
N THR A 46 6.99 -17.90 -3.55
CA THR A 46 7.55 -18.50 -4.78
C THR A 46 7.01 -17.91 -6.07
N LEU A 47 5.94 -17.14 -6.00
CA LEU A 47 5.46 -16.33 -7.11
C LEU A 47 5.98 -14.94 -6.89
N ASP A 48 7.17 -14.69 -7.43
CA ASP A 48 7.73 -13.36 -7.57
C ASP A 48 6.85 -12.60 -8.60
N ILE A 49 5.68 -12.19 -8.13
CA ILE A 49 4.70 -11.42 -8.88
C ILE A 49 5.33 -10.08 -9.29
N SER A 50 6.26 -9.55 -8.48
CA SER A 50 7.11 -8.42 -8.85
C SER A 50 7.96 -8.70 -10.08
N SER A 51 8.62 -9.85 -10.22
CA SER A 51 9.33 -10.17 -11.46
C SER A 51 8.39 -10.46 -12.61
N TYR A 52 7.20 -11.04 -12.39
CA TYR A 52 6.20 -11.18 -13.44
C TYR A 52 5.69 -9.83 -13.94
N PHE A 53 5.37 -8.88 -13.04
CA PHE A 53 5.01 -7.50 -13.41
C PHE A 53 6.17 -6.77 -14.06
N ASN A 54 7.40 -6.92 -13.57
CA ASN A 54 8.59 -6.33 -14.20
C ASN A 54 8.87 -6.95 -15.58
N GLN A 55 8.63 -8.25 -15.76
CA GLN A 55 8.80 -8.96 -17.03
C GLN A 55 7.68 -8.59 -18.01
N ALA A 56 6.43 -8.52 -17.57
CA ALA A 56 5.29 -8.03 -18.36
C ALA A 56 5.50 -6.55 -18.76
N ARG A 57 5.98 -5.72 -17.83
CA ARG A 57 6.40 -4.34 -18.10
C ARG A 57 7.49 -4.26 -19.17
N ASN A 58 8.51 -5.11 -19.10
CA ASN A 58 9.61 -5.12 -20.06
C ASN A 58 9.25 -5.73 -21.43
N ALA A 59 8.25 -6.61 -21.49
CA ALA A 59 7.86 -7.32 -22.71
C ALA A 59 6.75 -6.61 -23.51
N VAL A 60 5.91 -5.78 -22.88
CA VAL A 60 4.70 -5.20 -23.51
C VAL A 60 4.78 -3.66 -23.63
N ILE A 61 5.61 -2.99 -22.84
CA ILE A 61 5.69 -1.54 -22.80
C ILE A 61 7.07 -1.14 -23.37
N PRO A 62 7.15 -0.51 -24.57
CA PRO A 62 8.34 0.27 -24.92
C PRO A 62 8.63 1.13 -23.71
N GLN A 63 9.89 1.23 -23.26
CA GLN A 63 10.28 2.12 -22.17
C GLN A 63 10.07 3.57 -22.63
N ASP A 64 8.82 3.98 -22.78
CA ASP A 64 8.39 5.35 -22.84
C ASP A 64 8.74 5.83 -21.45
N LYS A 65 9.94 6.41 -21.38
CA LYS A 65 10.63 6.75 -20.16
C LYS A 65 9.97 8.03 -19.68
N PHE A 66 8.68 7.96 -19.36
CA PHE A 66 7.89 9.07 -18.87
C PHE A 66 8.61 9.61 -17.63
N ARG A 67 9.15 10.81 -17.76
CA ARG A 67 9.79 11.55 -16.67
C ARG A 67 8.81 12.60 -16.18
N PRO A 68 8.17 12.41 -15.03
CA PRO A 68 7.29 13.42 -14.48
C PRO A 68 8.07 14.68 -14.10
N LEU A 69 7.33 15.77 -13.92
CA LEU A 69 7.83 16.99 -13.30
C LEU A 69 8.28 16.71 -11.86
N HIS A 70 9.53 17.01 -11.50
CA HIS A 70 10.06 16.74 -10.16
C HIS A 70 10.66 17.98 -9.50
N LEU A 71 10.35 18.22 -8.23
CA LEU A 71 11.11 19.15 -7.40
C LEU A 71 12.50 18.56 -7.09
N ARG A 72 13.56 19.32 -7.36
CA ARG A 72 14.97 18.90 -7.20
C ARG A 72 15.71 19.67 -6.14
N TYR A 73 15.28 20.88 -5.85
CA TYR A 73 15.94 21.74 -4.91
C TYR A 73 14.93 22.63 -4.22
N ILE A 74 15.15 22.87 -2.94
CA ILE A 74 14.45 23.85 -2.16
C ILE A 74 15.44 24.58 -1.26
N SER A 75 15.32 25.90 -1.21
CA SER A 75 15.95 26.72 -0.17
C SER A 75 14.96 27.75 0.34
N TYR A 76 15.06 28.07 1.62
CA TYR A 76 14.23 29.05 2.26
C TYR A 76 15.11 30.21 2.78
N ASP A 77 14.76 31.42 2.38
CA ASP A 77 15.34 32.63 2.93
C ASP A 77 14.38 33.26 3.94
N SER A 78 14.74 33.17 5.22
CA SER A 78 13.93 33.71 6.32
C SER A 78 13.83 35.24 6.35
N GLN A 79 14.77 35.97 5.73
CA GLN A 79 14.75 37.43 5.73
C GLN A 79 13.74 37.98 4.72
N SER A 80 13.71 37.38 3.53
CA SER A 80 12.78 37.74 2.46
C SER A 80 11.48 36.94 2.49
N ASN A 81 11.41 35.91 3.34
CA ASN A 81 10.34 34.92 3.39
C ASN A 81 10.07 34.28 2.01
N ASP A 82 11.15 33.96 1.30
CA ASP A 82 11.11 33.50 -0.08
C ASP A 82 11.63 32.06 -0.23
N PHE A 83 11.01 31.31 -1.14
CA PHE A 83 11.41 29.95 -1.48
C PHE A 83 12.02 29.92 -2.88
N LYS A 84 13.26 29.44 -2.99
CA LYS A 84 13.89 29.17 -4.28
C LYS A 84 13.79 27.69 -4.59
N LEU A 85 13.20 27.39 -5.74
CA LEU A 85 12.95 26.02 -6.19
C LEU A 85 13.70 25.74 -7.49
N LEU A 86 14.21 24.52 -7.64
CA LEU A 86 14.61 24.00 -8.95
C LEU A 86 13.72 22.81 -9.28
N VAL A 87 13.13 22.83 -10.47
CA VAL A 87 12.21 21.79 -10.94
C VAL A 87 12.77 21.16 -12.22
N ASP A 88 12.87 19.84 -12.23
CA ASP A 88 13.17 19.04 -13.43
C ASP A 88 11.89 18.89 -14.24
N LYS A 89 11.82 19.55 -15.39
CA LYS A 89 10.63 19.59 -16.27
C LYS A 89 10.25 18.22 -16.84
N GLY A 90 11.19 17.28 -16.89
CA GLY A 90 10.95 15.96 -17.47
C GLY A 90 10.30 16.03 -18.85
N ASP A 91 9.24 15.25 -19.03
CA ASP A 91 8.40 15.21 -20.23
C ASP A 91 7.10 16.01 -20.05
N PHE A 92 6.98 16.85 -19.00
CA PHE A 92 5.75 17.61 -18.72
C PHE A 92 5.29 18.46 -19.91
N LEU A 93 6.24 19.03 -20.65
CA LEU A 93 5.98 19.87 -21.82
C LEU A 93 5.94 19.08 -23.15
N LYS A 94 6.20 17.77 -23.12
CA LYS A 94 6.09 16.90 -24.29
C LYS A 94 4.71 16.25 -24.26
N GLU A 95 3.91 16.50 -25.30
CA GLU A 95 2.66 15.80 -25.64
C GLU A 95 1.99 15.04 -24.47
N SER A 96 1.41 15.77 -23.54
CA SER A 96 0.60 15.15 -22.48
C SER A 96 -0.79 14.81 -23.05
N PRO A 97 -1.30 13.57 -22.90
CA PRO A 97 -2.66 13.21 -23.33
C PRO A 97 -3.78 14.05 -22.69
N ARG A 98 -3.47 14.70 -21.54
CA ARG A 98 -4.37 15.61 -20.81
C ARG A 98 -4.15 17.09 -21.08
N HIS A 99 -3.03 17.48 -21.69
CA HIS A 99 -2.73 18.87 -22.01
C HIS A 99 -2.62 18.99 -23.52
N GLN A 100 -3.70 19.45 -24.15
CA GLN A 100 -3.65 19.90 -25.54
C GLN A 100 -2.45 20.85 -25.66
N VAL A 101 -1.48 20.48 -26.49
CA VAL A 101 -0.26 21.25 -26.73
C VAL A 101 -0.67 22.64 -27.19
N THR A 102 -0.70 23.59 -26.26
CA THR A 102 -0.78 25.00 -26.63
C THR A 102 0.56 25.37 -27.21
N THR A 103 0.59 25.64 -28.50
CA THR A 103 1.78 26.04 -29.29
C THR A 103 2.37 27.39 -28.89
N SER A 104 1.79 28.09 -27.90
CA SER A 104 2.29 29.36 -27.38
C SER A 104 3.25 29.12 -26.19
N PRO A 105 4.49 29.62 -26.26
CA PRO A 105 5.47 29.53 -25.16
C PRO A 105 4.95 30.09 -23.82
N GLU A 106 4.20 31.20 -23.87
CA GLU A 106 3.65 31.85 -22.68
C GLU A 106 2.67 30.96 -21.91
N LYS A 107 1.85 30.18 -22.64
CA LYS A 107 0.90 29.26 -22.01
C LYS A 107 1.60 28.07 -21.35
N GLN A 108 2.71 27.60 -21.92
CA GLN A 108 3.51 26.51 -21.37
C GLN A 108 4.22 26.95 -20.08
N GLU A 109 4.75 28.16 -20.06
CA GLU A 109 5.38 28.74 -18.87
C GLU A 109 4.37 28.90 -17.72
N LYS A 110 3.19 29.46 -18.02
CA LYS A 110 2.12 29.58 -17.03
C LYS A 110 1.63 28.24 -16.48
N ALA A 111 1.54 27.21 -17.32
CA ALA A 111 1.19 25.86 -16.88
C ALA A 111 2.26 25.25 -15.96
N LEU A 112 3.54 25.43 -16.31
CA LEU A 112 4.66 24.99 -15.49
C LEU A 112 4.71 25.71 -14.14
N GLU A 113 4.43 27.01 -14.12
CA GLU A 113 4.35 27.79 -12.88
C GLU A 113 3.23 27.25 -11.98
N GLY A 114 2.04 27.02 -12.55
CA GLY A 114 0.92 26.43 -11.82
C GLY A 114 1.24 25.07 -11.22
N GLU A 115 1.89 24.18 -11.98
CA GLU A 115 2.32 22.89 -11.44
C GLU A 115 3.45 22.99 -10.42
N THR A 116 4.35 23.96 -10.57
CA THR A 116 5.37 24.23 -9.55
C THR A 116 4.75 24.67 -8.22
N GLN A 117 3.70 25.50 -8.27
CA GLN A 117 2.93 25.88 -7.09
C GLN A 117 2.21 24.68 -6.46
N ASN A 118 1.67 23.76 -7.27
CA ASN A 118 1.07 22.51 -6.77
C ASN A 118 2.12 21.64 -6.06
N LEU A 119 3.31 21.45 -6.65
CA LEU A 119 4.39 20.69 -6.03
C LEU A 119 4.83 21.30 -4.68
N LEU A 120 4.93 22.63 -4.61
CA LEU A 120 5.24 23.32 -3.36
C LEU A 120 4.12 23.16 -2.33
N ARG A 121 2.85 23.23 -2.74
CA ARG A 121 1.70 22.94 -1.87
C ARG A 121 1.75 21.53 -1.30
N TYR A 122 2.09 20.53 -2.12
CA TYR A 122 2.23 19.15 -1.67
C TYR A 122 3.39 18.98 -0.67
N PHE A 123 4.51 19.65 -0.92
CA PHE A 123 5.62 19.68 0.02
C PHE A 123 5.19 20.24 1.39
N PHE A 124 4.45 21.35 1.43
CA PHE A 124 3.95 21.90 2.70
C PHE A 124 2.93 21.01 3.40
N ILE A 125 2.07 20.30 2.67
CA ILE A 125 1.19 19.29 3.27
C ILE A 125 2.04 18.19 3.94
N GLY A 126 3.11 17.75 3.27
CA GLY A 126 4.11 16.82 3.82
C GLY A 126 4.68 17.28 5.16
N LEU A 127 4.98 18.58 5.29
CA LEU A 127 5.49 19.17 6.53
C LEU A 127 4.42 19.40 7.60
N SER A 128 3.15 19.50 7.22
CA SER A 128 2.05 19.88 8.11
C SER A 128 1.40 18.69 8.81
N LEU A 129 1.47 17.50 8.22
CA LEU A 129 0.84 16.29 8.76
C LEU A 129 1.88 15.33 9.36
N PRO A 130 1.55 14.64 10.46
CA PRO A 130 2.37 13.55 10.97
C PRO A 130 2.55 12.40 9.95
N ASN A 131 3.68 11.70 10.00
CA ASN A 131 4.00 10.65 9.04
C ASN A 131 3.00 9.49 9.00
N ASP A 132 2.38 9.17 10.12
CA ASP A 132 1.40 8.08 10.26
C ASP A 132 0.03 8.43 9.63
N LYS A 133 -0.13 9.64 9.09
CA LYS A 133 -1.35 10.06 8.38
C LYS A 133 -1.35 9.69 6.89
N PHE A 134 -0.18 9.44 6.31
CA PHE A 134 -0.01 9.26 4.86
C PHE A 134 -0.31 7.83 4.40
N TRP A 135 -1.56 7.40 4.50
CA TRP A 135 -2.02 6.10 4.01
C TRP A 135 -3.43 6.17 3.44
N VAL A 136 -3.72 5.22 2.54
CA VAL A 136 -5.05 4.96 2.01
C VAL A 136 -5.27 3.45 1.93
N ASN A 137 -6.53 3.04 1.92
CA ASN A 137 -6.90 1.64 1.97
C ASN A 137 -8.25 1.40 1.27
N LEU A 138 -8.22 0.77 0.10
CA LEU A 138 -9.43 0.38 -0.63
C LEU A 138 -9.73 -1.11 -0.49
N ARG A 139 -9.74 -1.58 0.77
CA ARG A 139 -10.05 -2.96 1.11
C ARG A 139 -11.57 -3.19 1.21
N PRO A 140 -12.14 -4.19 0.51
CA PRO A 140 -13.57 -4.49 0.61
C PRO A 140 -14.03 -4.88 2.02
N ASP A 141 -13.15 -5.48 2.82
CA ASP A 141 -13.41 -5.95 4.18
C ASP A 141 -13.16 -4.87 5.26
N SER A 142 -12.73 -3.67 4.87
CA SER A 142 -12.56 -2.53 5.77
C SER A 142 -13.12 -1.23 5.15
N PRO A 143 -14.43 -1.18 4.83
CA PRO A 143 -15.02 -0.08 4.09
C PRO A 143 -15.06 1.25 4.88
N ASN A 144 -14.90 1.20 6.21
CA ASN A 144 -14.92 2.36 7.08
C ASN A 144 -13.52 2.92 7.39
N ASN A 145 -12.46 2.29 6.87
CA ASN A 145 -11.07 2.69 7.13
C ASN A 145 -10.35 2.93 5.80
N ILE A 146 -10.76 3.99 5.09
CA ILE A 146 -10.31 4.28 3.72
C ILE A 146 -9.09 5.20 3.69
N ILE A 147 -9.06 6.22 4.54
CA ILE A 147 -8.06 7.28 4.56
C ILE A 147 -8.12 7.96 5.93
N ASP A 148 -7.03 8.57 6.37
CA ASP A 148 -7.03 9.43 7.54
C ASP A 148 -7.80 10.75 7.29
N ASP A 149 -8.54 11.23 8.29
CA ASP A 149 -9.41 12.41 8.15
C ASP A 149 -8.62 13.68 7.78
N ASP A 150 -7.41 13.86 8.33
CA ASP A 150 -6.60 15.04 8.02
C ASP A 150 -6.08 14.97 6.58
N LEU A 151 -5.65 13.78 6.14
CA LEU A 151 -5.20 13.57 4.77
C LEU A 151 -6.35 13.72 3.77
N ALA A 152 -7.56 13.29 4.11
CA ALA A 152 -8.75 13.39 3.28
C ALA A 152 -9.13 14.83 2.91
N MET A 153 -8.74 15.80 3.75
CA MET A 153 -8.97 17.23 3.51
C MET A 153 -7.93 17.86 2.57
N THR A 154 -6.98 17.07 2.05
CA THR A 154 -5.88 17.57 1.20
C THR A 154 -5.97 17.06 -0.24
N ASP A 155 -5.30 17.77 -1.16
CA ASP A 155 -5.12 17.30 -2.53
C ASP A 155 -4.35 15.96 -2.59
N ILE A 156 -3.40 15.75 -1.66
CA ILE A 156 -2.60 14.52 -1.60
C ILE A 156 -3.48 13.31 -1.29
N GLY A 157 -4.45 13.44 -0.39
CA GLY A 157 -5.38 12.35 -0.07
C GLY A 157 -6.16 11.84 -1.29
N ARG A 158 -6.65 12.78 -2.12
CA ARG A 158 -7.29 12.44 -3.40
C ARG A 158 -6.32 11.71 -4.34
N ILE A 159 -5.10 12.23 -4.50
CA ILE A 159 -4.07 11.65 -5.36
C ILE A 159 -3.72 10.23 -4.90
N PHE A 160 -3.61 10.00 -3.59
CA PHE A 160 -3.33 8.68 -3.03
C PHE A 160 -4.45 7.70 -3.35
N LEU A 161 -5.72 8.09 -3.18
CA LEU A 161 -6.86 7.26 -3.52
C LEU A 161 -6.92 6.95 -5.02
N GLU A 162 -6.69 7.95 -5.88
CA GLU A 162 -6.64 7.76 -7.33
C GLU A 162 -5.54 6.79 -7.75
N ALA A 163 -4.33 6.93 -7.18
CA ALA A 163 -3.21 6.04 -7.44
C ALA A 163 -3.50 4.60 -6.98
N ASP A 164 -4.12 4.43 -5.81
CA ASP A 164 -4.49 3.12 -5.28
C ASP A 164 -5.60 2.44 -6.11
N VAL A 165 -6.62 3.19 -6.54
CA VAL A 165 -7.64 2.70 -7.49
C VAL A 165 -6.98 2.27 -8.80
N GLN A 166 -6.09 3.10 -9.34
CA GLN A 166 -5.44 2.82 -10.62
C GLN A 166 -4.57 1.57 -10.54
N LEU A 167 -3.77 1.43 -9.48
CA LEU A 167 -2.97 0.23 -9.22
C LEU A 167 -3.84 -1.05 -9.18
N LYS A 168 -4.99 -0.98 -8.51
CA LYS A 168 -5.92 -2.11 -8.42
C LYS A 168 -6.54 -2.45 -9.76
N LYS A 169 -6.95 -1.45 -10.54
CA LYS A 169 -7.47 -1.64 -11.92
C LYS A 169 -6.44 -2.28 -12.82
N ASP A 170 -5.21 -1.77 -12.81
CA ASP A 170 -4.13 -2.29 -13.63
C ASP A 170 -3.78 -3.73 -13.23
N THR A 171 -3.66 -4.01 -11.93
CA THR A 171 -3.44 -5.36 -11.40
C THR A 171 -4.54 -6.33 -11.86
N ALA A 172 -5.81 -5.93 -11.75
CA ALA A 172 -6.94 -6.75 -12.19
C ALA A 172 -6.91 -7.00 -13.70
N ASN A 173 -6.58 -5.99 -14.50
CA ASN A 173 -6.46 -6.13 -15.96
C ASN A 173 -5.32 -7.10 -16.34
N PHE A 174 -4.16 -6.98 -15.71
CA PHE A 174 -3.00 -7.84 -15.98
C PHE A 174 -3.19 -9.29 -15.52
N THR A 175 -4.03 -9.52 -14.52
CA THR A 175 -4.27 -10.87 -13.95
C THR A 175 -5.64 -11.43 -14.33
N SER A 176 -6.41 -10.78 -15.20
CA SER A 176 -7.75 -11.21 -15.55
C SER A 176 -7.73 -12.58 -16.26
N PRO A 177 -8.45 -13.62 -15.78
CA PRO A 177 -8.52 -14.91 -16.47
C PRO A 177 -9.24 -14.83 -17.83
N GLN A 178 -9.80 -13.67 -18.18
CA GLN A 178 -10.41 -13.42 -19.49
C GLN A 178 -9.36 -13.08 -20.57
N THR A 179 -8.16 -12.65 -20.19
CA THR A 179 -7.06 -12.35 -21.13
C THR A 179 -6.12 -13.56 -21.28
N PRO A 180 -5.46 -13.75 -22.43
CA PRO A 180 -4.46 -14.80 -22.61
C PRO A 180 -3.34 -14.76 -21.56
N GLU A 181 -2.87 -13.57 -21.23
CA GLU A 181 -1.78 -13.34 -20.26
C GLU A 181 -2.24 -13.70 -18.84
N GLY A 182 -3.47 -13.34 -18.46
CA GLY A 182 -4.02 -13.69 -17.17
C GLY A 182 -4.29 -15.19 -17.05
N LYS A 183 -4.75 -15.87 -18.10
CA LYS A 183 -4.86 -17.34 -18.11
C LYS A 183 -3.51 -18.00 -17.81
N GLN A 184 -2.45 -17.57 -18.50
CA GLN A 184 -1.10 -18.08 -18.24
C GLN A 184 -0.63 -17.81 -16.80
N TYR A 185 -0.98 -16.65 -16.24
CA TYR A 185 -0.71 -16.34 -14.84
C TYR A 185 -1.41 -17.33 -13.90
N TRP A 186 -2.71 -17.55 -14.06
CA TRP A 186 -3.48 -18.48 -13.23
C TRP A 186 -3.02 -19.93 -13.42
N ASP A 187 -2.75 -20.38 -14.64
CA ASP A 187 -2.25 -21.73 -14.92
C ASP A 187 -0.92 -22.00 -14.17
N LYS A 188 0.00 -21.04 -14.19
CA LYS A 188 1.26 -21.11 -13.44
C LYS A 188 1.03 -21.14 -11.93
N LEU A 189 0.13 -20.28 -11.45
CA LEU A 189 -0.23 -20.18 -10.03
C LEU A 189 -0.81 -21.50 -9.50
N TYR A 190 -1.80 -22.07 -10.20
CA TYR A 190 -2.40 -23.37 -9.83
C TYR A 190 -1.40 -24.52 -9.95
N LYS A 191 -0.55 -24.54 -10.99
CA LYS A 191 0.51 -25.54 -11.12
C LYS A 191 1.46 -25.49 -9.93
N LYS A 192 1.91 -24.30 -9.53
CA LYS A 192 2.79 -24.12 -8.36
C LYS A 192 2.11 -24.49 -7.06
N ALA A 193 0.84 -24.16 -6.90
CA ALA A 193 0.06 -24.56 -5.74
C ALA A 193 -0.02 -26.10 -5.64
N GLY A 194 -0.29 -26.79 -6.76
CA GLY A 194 -0.32 -28.25 -6.81
C GLY A 194 1.03 -28.91 -6.53
N GLU A 195 2.14 -28.32 -6.98
CA GLU A 195 3.51 -28.78 -6.66
C GLU A 195 3.82 -28.69 -5.16
N LEU A 196 3.30 -27.67 -4.46
CA LEU A 196 3.65 -27.38 -3.07
C LEU A 196 2.67 -27.99 -2.05
N PHE A 197 1.40 -28.15 -2.41
CA PHE A 197 0.34 -28.60 -1.50
C PHE A 197 -0.35 -29.89 -1.96
N GLY A 198 0.06 -30.49 -3.08
CA GLY A 198 -0.56 -31.68 -3.64
C GLY A 198 -1.83 -31.40 -4.45
N SER A 199 -2.51 -32.44 -4.92
CA SER A 199 -3.69 -32.33 -5.80
C SER A 199 -5.03 -32.25 -5.06
N GLU A 200 -5.03 -31.92 -3.76
CA GLU A 200 -6.26 -31.71 -3.00
C GLU A 200 -6.87 -30.33 -3.30
N ASN A 201 -8.10 -30.06 -2.84
CA ASN A 201 -8.85 -28.82 -3.09
C ASN A 201 -8.13 -27.56 -2.56
N ILE A 202 -7.11 -27.09 -3.28
CA ILE A 202 -6.36 -25.89 -2.92
C ILE A 202 -7.22 -24.68 -3.28
N THR A 203 -7.74 -24.03 -2.25
CA THR A 203 -8.36 -22.72 -2.38
C THR A 203 -7.26 -21.67 -2.35
N ILE A 204 -6.87 -21.14 -3.50
CA ILE A 204 -5.91 -20.04 -3.58
C ILE A 204 -6.65 -18.74 -3.27
N PRO A 205 -6.22 -17.95 -2.27
CA PRO A 205 -6.81 -16.65 -2.03
C PRO A 205 -6.60 -15.77 -3.27
N THR A 206 -7.70 -15.34 -3.88
CA THR A 206 -7.72 -14.53 -5.09
C THR A 206 -7.45 -13.04 -4.83
N LEU A 207 -7.34 -12.66 -3.55
CA LEU A 207 -7.13 -11.28 -3.13
C LEU A 207 -5.63 -10.98 -3.03
N THR A 208 -5.05 -10.49 -4.12
CA THR A 208 -3.73 -9.85 -4.08
C THR A 208 -3.88 -8.44 -3.49
N ARG A 209 -2.98 -8.07 -2.58
CA ARG A 209 -2.98 -6.75 -1.93
C ARG A 209 -1.73 -5.97 -2.35
N PRO A 210 -1.73 -5.38 -3.57
CA PRO A 210 -0.63 -4.55 -4.02
C PRO A 210 -0.70 -3.18 -3.35
N TRP A 211 0.44 -2.71 -2.85
CA TRP A 211 0.63 -1.41 -2.22
C TRP A 211 1.67 -0.59 -2.99
N ILE A 212 1.47 0.73 -3.03
CA ILE A 212 2.51 1.69 -3.42
C ILE A 212 3.20 2.15 -2.14
N VAL A 213 4.51 1.97 -2.05
CA VAL A 213 5.27 2.32 -0.86
C VAL A 213 6.50 3.18 -1.21
N PRO A 214 6.99 4.02 -0.27
CA PRO A 214 8.26 4.69 -0.43
C PRO A 214 9.40 3.72 -0.76
N ASN A 215 10.28 4.14 -1.66
CA ASN A 215 11.51 3.46 -2.01
C ASN A 215 12.71 4.37 -1.72
N GLU A 216 13.83 4.18 -2.40
CA GLU A 216 15.04 4.93 -2.19
C GLU A 216 14.82 6.44 -2.36
N ILE A 217 15.28 7.17 -1.35
CA ILE A 217 15.37 8.62 -1.31
C ILE A 217 16.84 8.98 -1.05
N ILE A 218 17.40 9.85 -1.88
CA ILE A 218 18.76 10.36 -1.77
C ILE A 218 18.67 11.88 -1.78
N ILE A 219 18.96 12.49 -0.65
CA ILE A 219 18.93 13.93 -0.44
C ILE A 219 20.31 14.37 0.06
N ARG A 220 20.77 15.53 -0.42
CA ARG A 220 21.88 16.26 0.18
C ARG A 220 21.34 17.50 0.85
N GLU A 221 21.53 17.58 2.15
CA GLU A 221 21.17 18.71 2.98
C GLU A 221 22.36 19.65 3.14
N SER A 222 22.09 20.95 3.16
CA SER A 222 22.97 22.04 3.56
C SER A 222 22.20 22.94 4.54
N PRO A 223 22.85 23.87 5.26
CA PRO A 223 22.18 24.68 6.28
C PRO A 223 20.89 25.38 5.81
N ASP A 224 20.90 25.93 4.59
CA ASP A 224 19.79 26.75 4.07
C ASP A 224 19.09 26.11 2.86
N ASN A 225 19.47 24.89 2.47
CA ASN A 225 18.93 24.24 1.27
C ASN A 225 19.01 22.71 1.29
N ALA A 226 18.18 22.07 0.48
CA ALA A 226 18.22 20.64 0.23
C ALA A 226 18.15 20.36 -1.27
N TYR A 227 18.93 19.37 -1.72
CA TYR A 227 18.93 18.87 -3.09
C TYR A 227 18.47 17.40 -3.12
N ILE A 228 17.43 17.12 -3.90
CA ILE A 228 16.80 15.81 -4.05
C ILE A 228 17.36 15.13 -5.31
N TYR A 229 18.34 14.23 -5.12
CA TYR A 229 18.90 13.44 -6.22
C TYR A 229 17.94 12.35 -6.68
N LYS A 230 17.30 11.69 -5.71
CA LYS A 230 16.38 10.58 -5.97
C LYS A 230 15.26 10.59 -4.93
N ALA A 231 14.04 10.37 -5.40
CA ALA A 231 12.89 10.05 -4.58
C ALA A 231 12.02 9.14 -5.43
N THR A 232 11.87 7.88 -5.03
CA THR A 232 11.17 6.86 -5.82
C THR A 232 10.13 6.14 -4.99
N LEU A 233 9.12 5.61 -5.66
CA LEU A 233 8.13 4.71 -5.10
C LEU A 233 8.34 3.31 -5.70
N LYS A 234 7.88 2.29 -4.99
CA LYS A 234 7.84 0.92 -5.50
C LYS A 234 6.49 0.29 -5.21
N VAL A 235 6.09 -0.62 -6.08
CA VAL A 235 4.89 -1.45 -5.86
C VAL A 235 5.35 -2.77 -5.25
N MET A 236 4.71 -3.19 -4.16
CA MET A 236 4.95 -4.48 -3.52
C MET A 236 3.64 -5.08 -3.01
N LEU A 237 3.62 -6.38 -2.73
CA LEU A 237 2.51 -6.99 -2.00
C LEU A 237 2.60 -6.62 -0.51
N GLU A 238 1.44 -6.51 0.15
CA GLU A 238 1.34 -6.29 1.60
C GLU A 238 2.18 -7.31 2.38
N GLU A 239 2.11 -8.59 2.01
CA GLU A 239 2.82 -9.66 2.70
C GLU A 239 4.34 -9.47 2.64
N ASP A 240 4.85 -8.95 1.52
CA ASP A 240 6.27 -8.70 1.33
C ASP A 240 6.70 -7.43 2.05
N TYR A 241 5.85 -6.41 2.05
CA TYR A 241 6.08 -5.18 2.81
C TYR A 241 6.17 -5.45 4.31
N LEU A 242 5.18 -6.14 4.89
CA LEU A 242 5.14 -6.42 6.32
C LEU A 242 6.33 -7.26 6.80
N LYS A 243 6.78 -8.24 5.99
CA LYS A 243 8.00 -9.01 6.29
C LYS A 243 9.25 -8.13 6.23
N SER A 244 9.37 -7.29 5.21
CA SER A 244 10.53 -6.39 5.07
C SER A 244 10.63 -5.41 6.24
N PHE A 245 9.48 -4.94 6.74
CA PHE A 245 9.40 -4.05 7.90
C PHE A 245 9.80 -4.76 9.20
N GLN A 246 9.39 -6.02 9.39
CA GLN A 246 9.81 -6.80 10.55
C GLN A 246 11.32 -7.07 10.54
N LEU A 247 11.89 -7.39 9.37
CA LEU A 247 13.34 -7.60 9.22
C LEU A 247 14.15 -6.32 9.45
N SER A 248 13.63 -5.17 9.01
CA SER A 248 14.28 -3.87 9.26
C SER A 248 14.16 -3.45 10.71
N ALA A 249 13.01 -3.66 11.38
CA ALA A 249 12.85 -3.35 12.80
C ALA A 249 13.82 -4.14 13.71
N VAL A 250 14.14 -5.39 13.33
CA VAL A 250 15.11 -6.24 14.05
C VAL A 250 16.56 -5.81 13.78
N SER A 251 16.88 -5.25 12.62
CA SER A 251 18.23 -4.74 12.30
C SER A 251 18.48 -3.31 12.79
N ASN A 252 17.43 -2.56 13.13
CA ASN A 252 17.51 -1.14 13.48
C ASN A 252 17.55 -0.85 15.01
N GLN A 253 18.38 -1.58 15.77
CA GLN A 253 18.85 -1.07 17.08
C GLN A 253 20.04 -0.09 16.95
N GLN A 254 20.51 0.24 15.74
CA GLN A 254 21.62 1.18 15.56
C GLN A 254 21.39 2.43 14.71
N LYS A 255 20.30 2.59 13.96
CA LYS A 255 20.02 3.85 13.22
C LYS A 255 18.53 4.10 12.96
N GLN A 256 17.72 4.28 14.02
CA GLN A 256 16.38 4.85 13.84
C GLN A 256 16.44 6.37 13.90
N LYS A 257 16.79 6.96 12.75
CA LYS A 257 16.36 8.30 12.38
C LYS A 257 15.65 8.20 11.04
N ILE A 258 14.35 8.52 11.08
CA ILE A 258 13.56 9.14 10.02
C ILE A 258 13.13 8.23 8.86
N ILE A 259 11.80 8.17 8.65
CA ILE A 259 11.17 8.10 7.33
C ILE A 259 10.06 9.15 7.36
N ILE A 260 10.30 10.32 6.75
CA ILE A 260 9.38 11.45 6.51
C ILE A 260 9.28 11.61 4.97
N PHE A 261 8.13 12.09 4.47
CA PHE A 261 7.90 12.52 3.07
C PHE A 261 8.65 13.80 2.71
#